data_AF-A0A0Q9K903-F1
#
_entry.id   AF-A0A0Q9K903-F1
#
_cell.length_a   1.000
_cell.length_b   1.000
_cell.length_c   1.000
_cell.angle_alpha   90.00
_cell.angle_beta   90.00
_cell.angle_gamma   90.00
#
_symmetry.space_group_name_H-M   'P 1'
#
loop_
_entity.id
_entity.type
_entity.pdbx_description
1 polymer ?
#
loop_
_entity_poly.entity_id
_entity_poly.type
_entity_poly.pdbx_seq_one_letter_code
_entity_poly.pdbx_strand_id
1 'polypeptide(L)'
;MRSLPSLALTATVGVAGLVLAPAASAASPDDSVAYLASQLDAGGNRLVVSSGGQSYDDLGLTIDAVLAMSATGTAGDVSAAATDYIVANAGSYHGSGDEIYSAATGKLLTFASARGLDPHSVGGVDLVAQQRSLEADNGQFVDQSQYGDYSNTLGQSFGIIGLERAGTNPTPASVDFLLAQQCDDGGFSLDFKDGCVSDPDATSTAVQALDLVGGHDAQVQSAADYLEGRQDGSGGIGGGATTEGTNANSTGLAATALRIAGRDGARTQALAYLEALTFGCDTPALVGAVAYNQADFDAAVAKGAEAAPDGTITRSTTQALLGRTDQSYATVTSAGQGAATPTTDCAAPAPGGDTGTDADTGTDAGSDTDAGTDSGDSGDAVTDQPVAQPEIPAVVQTDGVTSRTPFWVLGTGTGLLAFGLTLVARRRAAVRVR
;
A
#
# COMPACT_ATOMS: atom_id res chain seq x y z
N MET A 1 42.35 -55.95 -55.71
CA MET A 1 40.93 -55.79 -56.09
C MET A 1 40.10 -56.80 -55.31
N ARG A 2 39.48 -56.37 -54.21
CA ARG A 2 38.40 -57.10 -53.51
C ARG A 2 37.57 -56.05 -52.77
N SER A 3 36.33 -55.91 -53.20
CA SER A 3 35.35 -54.92 -52.78
C SER A 3 34.77 -55.27 -51.41
N LEU A 4 34.65 -54.28 -50.53
CA LEU A 4 33.87 -54.37 -49.29
C LEU A 4 32.53 -53.63 -49.49
N PRO A 5 31.40 -54.17 -49.02
CA PRO A 5 30.08 -53.56 -49.21
C PRO A 5 29.81 -52.48 -48.16
N SER A 6 29.20 -51.38 -48.60
CA SER A 6 28.68 -50.32 -47.72
C SER A 6 27.37 -50.76 -47.08
N LEU A 7 27.32 -50.85 -45.75
CA LEU A 7 26.05 -50.86 -44.99
C LEU A 7 25.61 -49.40 -44.80
N ALA A 8 24.46 -49.04 -45.36
CA ALA A 8 23.78 -47.79 -45.05
C ALA A 8 22.88 -48.00 -43.82
N LEU A 9 23.19 -47.32 -42.71
CA LEU A 9 22.38 -47.30 -41.50
C LEU A 9 21.48 -46.05 -41.56
N THR A 10 20.21 -46.21 -41.91
CA THR A 10 19.21 -45.15 -41.79
C THR A 10 18.83 -44.99 -40.32
N ALA A 11 19.33 -43.94 -39.68
CA ALA A 11 18.87 -43.50 -38.37
C ALA A 11 17.62 -42.61 -38.54
N THR A 12 16.46 -43.12 -38.15
CA THR A 12 15.24 -42.33 -37.98
C THR A 12 15.36 -41.52 -36.69
N VAL A 13 15.58 -40.21 -36.81
CA VAL A 13 15.49 -39.28 -35.69
C VAL A 13 14.00 -39.01 -35.44
N GLY A 14 13.45 -39.57 -34.37
CA GLY A 14 12.13 -39.19 -33.87
C GLY A 14 12.20 -37.79 -33.27
N VAL A 15 11.53 -36.82 -33.89
CA VAL A 15 11.33 -35.50 -33.31
C VAL A 15 10.25 -35.65 -32.23
N ALA A 16 10.66 -35.83 -30.98
CA ALA A 16 9.79 -35.59 -29.85
C ALA A 16 9.54 -34.08 -29.77
N GLY A 17 8.37 -33.63 -30.24
CA GLY A 17 7.94 -32.26 -30.02
C GLY A 17 7.70 -32.05 -28.53
N LEU A 18 8.60 -31.33 -27.87
CA LEU A 18 8.26 -30.68 -26.61
C LEU A 18 7.16 -29.66 -26.91
N VAL A 19 5.93 -29.96 -26.51
CA VAL A 19 4.91 -28.93 -26.35
C VAL A 19 5.34 -28.13 -25.13
N LEU A 20 6.01 -27.01 -25.36
CA LEU A 20 6.18 -26.00 -24.32
C LEU A 20 4.77 -25.55 -23.92
N ALA A 21 4.40 -25.78 -22.67
CA ALA A 21 3.24 -25.10 -22.11
C ALA A 21 3.44 -23.59 -22.34
N PRO A 22 2.39 -22.85 -22.75
CA PRO A 22 2.50 -21.39 -22.80
C PRO A 22 2.99 -20.94 -21.42
N ALA A 23 4.09 -20.18 -21.38
CA ALA A 23 4.49 -19.53 -20.15
C ALA A 23 3.29 -18.74 -19.65
N ALA A 24 2.93 -18.91 -18.37
CA ALA A 24 1.93 -18.08 -17.73
C ALA A 24 2.29 -16.63 -18.05
N SER A 25 1.42 -15.94 -18.76
CA SER A 25 1.66 -14.55 -19.13
C SER A 25 1.59 -13.74 -17.84
N ALA A 26 2.66 -13.02 -17.55
CA ALA A 26 2.76 -12.17 -16.37
C ALA A 26 1.65 -11.10 -16.45
N ALA A 27 0.94 -10.87 -15.36
CA ALA A 27 -0.27 -10.05 -15.36
C ALA A 27 0.09 -8.57 -15.56
N SER A 28 -0.56 -7.93 -16.52
CA SER A 28 -0.31 -6.53 -16.89
C SER A 28 -0.77 -5.56 -15.80
N PRO A 29 -0.31 -4.28 -15.83
CA PRO A 29 -0.88 -3.23 -14.98
C PRO A 29 -2.41 -3.08 -15.16
N ASP A 30 -2.95 -3.38 -16.34
CA ASP A 30 -4.39 -3.37 -16.61
C ASP A 30 -5.13 -4.48 -15.86
N ASP A 31 -4.50 -5.64 -15.61
CA ASP A 31 -5.08 -6.69 -14.77
C ASP A 31 -5.17 -6.22 -13.31
N SER A 32 -4.17 -5.47 -12.81
CA SER A 32 -4.24 -4.84 -11.48
C SER A 32 -5.37 -3.81 -11.39
N VAL A 33 -5.61 -3.04 -12.46
CA VAL A 33 -6.75 -2.11 -12.53
C VAL A 33 -8.07 -2.86 -12.48
N ALA A 34 -8.21 -3.95 -13.23
CA ALA A 34 -9.42 -4.78 -13.23
C ALA A 34 -9.70 -5.38 -11.83
N TYR A 35 -8.64 -5.86 -11.15
CA TYR A 35 -8.75 -6.31 -9.76
C TYR A 35 -9.23 -5.18 -8.84
N LEU A 36 -8.57 -4.02 -8.85
CA LEU A 36 -8.95 -2.89 -7.98
C LEU A 36 -10.37 -2.39 -8.27
N ALA A 37 -10.78 -2.40 -9.54
CA ALA A 37 -12.14 -2.03 -9.93
C ALA A 37 -13.17 -2.98 -9.32
N SER A 38 -12.90 -4.29 -9.30
CA SER A 38 -13.76 -5.26 -8.62
C SER A 38 -13.85 -5.03 -7.11
N GLN A 39 -12.74 -4.63 -6.46
CA GLN A 39 -12.72 -4.37 -5.02
C GLN A 39 -13.49 -3.09 -4.67
N LEU A 40 -13.36 -2.04 -5.49
CA LEU A 40 -14.16 -0.82 -5.34
C LEU A 40 -15.66 -1.10 -5.53
N ASP A 41 -16.05 -1.87 -6.55
CA ASP A 41 -17.46 -2.23 -6.78
C ASP A 41 -18.03 -3.04 -5.62
N ALA A 42 -17.31 -4.07 -5.15
CA ALA A 42 -17.70 -4.89 -4.01
C ALA A 42 -17.83 -4.08 -2.71
N GLY A 43 -16.97 -3.07 -2.55
CA GLY A 43 -17.03 -2.13 -1.43
C GLY A 43 -18.06 -1.03 -1.60
N GLY A 44 -18.74 -0.89 -2.74
CA GLY A 44 -19.66 0.23 -3.01
C GLY A 44 -18.91 1.55 -3.22
N ASN A 45 -17.99 1.56 -4.18
CA ASN A 45 -17.10 2.65 -4.61
C ASN A 45 -16.02 3.06 -3.60
N ARG A 46 -15.65 2.16 -2.68
CA ARG A 46 -14.59 2.40 -1.70
C ARG A 46 -13.86 1.13 -1.35
N LEU A 47 -12.63 1.27 -0.87
CA LEU A 47 -11.89 0.18 -0.26
C LEU A 47 -12.17 0.18 1.24
N VAL A 48 -12.15 -1.02 1.82
CA VAL A 48 -12.44 -1.23 3.24
C VAL A 48 -11.28 -1.97 3.89
N VAL A 49 -11.02 -1.65 5.14
CA VAL A 49 -10.10 -2.39 6.00
C VAL A 49 -10.88 -3.08 7.10
N SER A 50 -10.54 -4.33 7.40
CA SER A 50 -11.19 -5.09 8.46
C SER A 50 -10.27 -5.22 9.68
N SER A 51 -10.76 -4.80 10.84
CA SER A 51 -10.04 -4.86 12.11
C SER A 51 -11.02 -5.25 13.23
N GLY A 52 -10.62 -6.18 14.10
CA GLY A 52 -11.47 -6.63 15.22
C GLY A 52 -12.82 -7.24 14.80
N GLY A 53 -12.94 -7.76 13.57
CA GLY A 53 -14.20 -8.29 13.04
C GLY A 53 -15.20 -7.21 12.59
N GLN A 54 -14.78 -5.96 12.53
CA GLN A 54 -15.52 -4.84 11.94
C GLN A 54 -14.82 -4.39 10.66
N SER A 55 -15.59 -3.78 9.75
CA SER A 55 -15.07 -3.19 8.52
C SER A 55 -15.21 -1.68 8.58
N TYR A 56 -14.15 -0.99 8.17
CA TYR A 56 -14.01 0.45 8.18
C TYR A 56 -13.68 0.93 6.77
N ASP A 57 -14.21 2.09 6.40
CA ASP A 57 -13.94 2.70 5.11
C ASP A 57 -12.49 3.22 5.12
N ASP A 58 -11.67 2.75 4.19
CA ASP A 58 -10.30 3.20 4.03
C ASP A 58 -10.24 4.24 2.91
N LEU A 59 -10.59 5.48 3.25
CA LEU A 59 -10.56 6.60 2.30
C LEU A 59 -9.15 6.88 1.77
N GLY A 60 -8.13 6.71 2.62
CA GLY A 60 -6.73 6.90 2.21
C GLY A 60 -6.33 5.92 1.13
N LEU A 61 -6.70 4.64 1.28
CA LEU A 61 -6.44 3.61 0.29
C LEU A 61 -7.36 3.74 -0.94
N THR A 62 -8.60 4.18 -0.76
CA THR A 62 -9.51 4.49 -1.88
C THR A 62 -8.93 5.61 -2.76
N ILE A 63 -8.35 6.65 -2.15
CA ILE A 63 -7.60 7.70 -2.86
C ILE A 63 -6.44 7.09 -3.66
N ASP A 64 -5.64 6.23 -3.04
CA ASP A 64 -4.50 5.60 -3.73
C ASP A 64 -4.95 4.75 -4.92
N ALA A 65 -6.06 4.01 -4.79
CA ALA A 65 -6.59 3.19 -5.88
C ALA A 65 -7.03 4.06 -7.06
N VAL A 66 -7.70 5.17 -6.80
CA VAL A 66 -8.10 6.12 -7.85
C VAL A 66 -6.87 6.78 -8.50
N LEU A 67 -5.84 7.13 -7.72
CA LEU A 67 -4.59 7.67 -8.26
C LEU A 67 -3.87 6.63 -9.13
N ALA A 68 -3.81 5.37 -8.70
CA ALA A 68 -3.19 4.29 -9.46
C ALA A 68 -3.94 4.01 -10.78
N MET A 69 -5.28 3.99 -10.78
CA MET A 69 -6.08 3.87 -12.01
C MET A 69 -5.92 5.10 -12.93
N SER A 70 -5.83 6.29 -12.35
CA SER A 70 -5.55 7.50 -13.13
C SER A 70 -4.16 7.43 -13.78
N ALA A 71 -3.18 6.84 -13.09
CA ALA A 71 -1.82 6.67 -13.59
C ALA A 71 -1.71 5.65 -14.74
N THR A 72 -2.55 4.60 -14.77
CA THR A 72 -2.63 3.67 -15.90
C THR A 72 -3.45 4.22 -17.07
N GLY A 73 -4.31 5.20 -16.82
CA GLY A 73 -5.15 5.83 -17.84
C GLY A 73 -6.38 5.00 -18.23
N THR A 74 -6.79 4.02 -17.41
CA THR A 74 -7.94 3.13 -17.64
C THR A 74 -8.92 3.13 -16.46
N ALA A 75 -10.11 2.51 -16.59
CA ALA A 75 -11.16 2.45 -15.57
C ALA A 75 -11.66 3.82 -15.06
N GLY A 76 -11.84 4.77 -15.98
CA GLY A 76 -12.31 6.13 -15.68
C GLY A 76 -13.69 6.20 -15.02
N ASP A 77 -14.64 5.35 -15.42
CA ASP A 77 -15.99 5.36 -14.83
C ASP A 77 -15.96 4.90 -13.36
N VAL A 78 -15.21 3.83 -13.07
CA VAL A 78 -15.02 3.32 -11.70
C VAL A 78 -14.26 4.34 -10.84
N SER A 79 -13.19 4.92 -11.39
CA SER A 79 -12.42 5.98 -10.73
C SER A 79 -13.27 7.21 -10.41
N ALA A 80 -14.20 7.58 -11.31
CA ALA A 80 -15.13 8.69 -11.09
C ALA A 80 -16.13 8.39 -9.97
N ALA A 81 -16.73 7.19 -9.94
CA ALA A 81 -17.66 6.80 -8.88
C ALA A 81 -16.97 6.76 -7.50
N ALA A 82 -15.74 6.25 -7.43
CA ALA A 82 -14.93 6.29 -6.21
C ALA A 82 -14.52 7.73 -5.84
N THR A 83 -14.27 8.59 -6.83
CA THR A 83 -14.03 10.02 -6.59
C THR A 83 -15.23 10.69 -5.93
N ASP A 84 -16.44 10.44 -6.42
CA ASP A 84 -17.67 10.98 -5.84
C ASP A 84 -17.85 10.53 -4.38
N TYR A 85 -17.54 9.25 -4.10
CA TYR A 85 -17.55 8.72 -2.75
C TYR A 85 -16.52 9.42 -1.84
N ILE A 86 -15.27 9.60 -2.30
CA ILE A 86 -14.23 10.32 -1.55
C ILE A 86 -14.68 11.76 -1.25
N VAL A 87 -15.20 12.48 -2.25
CA VAL A 87 -15.64 13.88 -2.08
C VAL A 87 -16.78 13.98 -1.08
N ALA A 88 -17.75 13.06 -1.13
CA ALA A 88 -18.88 13.03 -0.19
C ALA A 88 -18.44 12.75 1.26
N ASN A 89 -17.30 12.08 1.44
CA ASN A 89 -16.78 11.67 2.75
C ASN A 89 -15.44 12.35 3.10
N ALA A 90 -15.05 13.42 2.41
CA ALA A 90 -13.76 14.08 2.63
C ALA A 90 -13.57 14.55 4.08
N GLY A 91 -14.67 14.99 4.72
CA GLY A 91 -14.70 15.41 6.12
C GLY A 91 -14.31 14.33 7.14
N SER A 92 -14.54 13.05 6.86
CA SER A 92 -14.05 11.98 7.74
C SER A 92 -12.58 11.64 7.52
N TYR A 93 -11.98 12.11 6.41
CA TYR A 93 -10.58 11.83 6.09
C TYR A 93 -9.63 12.96 6.50
N HIS A 94 -9.94 14.23 6.25
CA HIS A 94 -9.02 15.31 6.66
C HIS A 94 -9.16 15.68 8.15
N GLY A 95 -10.20 15.20 8.84
CA GLY A 95 -10.44 15.45 10.25
C GLY A 95 -11.86 15.98 10.53
N SER A 96 -12.42 15.60 11.68
CA SER A 96 -13.79 15.90 12.07
C SER A 96 -13.87 16.88 13.25
N GLY A 97 -14.85 17.78 13.23
CA GLY A 97 -15.01 18.78 14.30
C GLY A 97 -13.87 19.79 14.27
N ASP A 98 -13.15 19.91 15.40
CA ASP A 98 -11.98 20.79 15.51
C ASP A 98 -10.66 20.09 15.10
N GLU A 99 -10.71 18.79 14.75
CA GLU A 99 -9.54 18.02 14.33
C GLU A 99 -9.25 18.25 12.84
N ILE A 100 -7.99 18.55 12.50
CA ILE A 100 -7.52 18.69 11.12
C ILE A 100 -6.13 18.07 11.00
N TYR A 101 -5.99 17.06 10.15
CA TYR A 101 -4.75 16.33 9.92
C TYR A 101 -4.07 16.82 8.64
N SER A 102 -2.86 17.33 8.80
CA SER A 102 -2.03 17.94 7.74
C SER A 102 -1.76 16.99 6.59
N ALA A 103 -1.43 15.76 6.91
CA ALA A 103 -1.02 14.78 5.93
C ALA A 103 -2.21 14.28 5.08
N ALA A 104 -3.38 14.09 5.71
CA ALA A 104 -4.62 13.73 5.02
C ALA A 104 -5.13 14.88 4.13
N THR A 105 -5.02 16.11 4.62
CA THR A 105 -5.35 17.33 3.84
C THR A 105 -4.46 17.45 2.61
N GLY A 106 -3.13 17.29 2.75
CA GLY A 106 -2.19 17.32 1.64
C GLY A 106 -2.43 16.21 0.61
N LYS A 107 -2.77 15.00 1.06
CA LYS A 107 -3.09 13.88 0.17
C LYS A 107 -4.39 14.13 -0.61
N LEU A 108 -5.44 14.61 0.05
CA LEU A 108 -6.69 15.01 -0.62
C LEU A 108 -6.46 16.13 -1.63
N LEU A 109 -5.57 17.08 -1.33
CA LEU A 109 -5.22 18.16 -2.25
C LEU A 109 -4.50 17.65 -3.50
N THR A 110 -3.56 16.72 -3.31
CA THR A 110 -2.87 15.99 -4.40
C THR A 110 -3.88 15.25 -5.28
N PHE A 111 -4.81 14.52 -4.64
CA PHE A 111 -5.89 13.80 -5.28
C PHE A 111 -6.83 14.71 -6.08
N ALA A 112 -7.30 15.80 -5.47
CA ALA A 112 -8.20 16.76 -6.10
C ALA A 112 -7.58 17.31 -7.39
N SER A 113 -6.31 17.69 -7.34
CA SER A 113 -5.56 18.17 -8.50
C SER A 113 -5.43 17.09 -9.58
N ALA A 114 -5.16 15.83 -9.22
CA ALA A 114 -5.11 14.71 -10.18
C ALA A 114 -6.46 14.45 -10.86
N ARG A 115 -7.56 14.62 -10.12
CA ARG A 115 -8.93 14.42 -10.60
C ARG A 115 -9.53 15.64 -11.29
N GLY A 116 -8.80 16.75 -11.38
CA GLY A 116 -9.31 17.99 -11.96
C GLY A 116 -10.46 18.60 -11.16
N LEU A 117 -10.55 18.29 -9.86
CA LEU A 117 -11.48 18.92 -8.93
C LEU A 117 -10.98 20.31 -8.56
N ASP A 118 -11.89 21.20 -8.17
CA ASP A 118 -11.53 22.49 -7.60
C ASP A 118 -11.01 22.28 -6.16
N PRO A 119 -9.70 22.52 -5.88
CA PRO A 119 -9.12 22.29 -4.56
C PRO A 119 -9.68 23.23 -3.48
N HIS A 120 -10.39 24.29 -3.87
CA HIS A 120 -11.03 25.23 -2.95
C HIS A 120 -12.44 24.81 -2.51
N SER A 121 -12.97 23.68 -3.00
CA SER A 121 -14.34 23.26 -2.71
C SER A 121 -14.57 21.74 -2.56
N VAL A 122 -13.50 20.95 -2.32
CA VAL A 122 -13.59 19.50 -2.13
C VAL A 122 -14.37 19.17 -0.87
N GLY A 123 -15.51 18.49 -1.00
CA GLY A 123 -16.39 18.19 0.14
C GLY A 123 -16.92 19.45 0.84
N GLY A 124 -16.89 20.61 0.17
CA GLY A 124 -17.24 21.91 0.75
C GLY A 124 -16.11 22.60 1.52
N VAL A 125 -14.87 22.08 1.46
CA VAL A 125 -13.70 22.62 2.16
C VAL A 125 -12.70 23.21 1.18
N ASP A 126 -12.11 24.35 1.55
CA ASP A 126 -10.94 24.91 0.87
C ASP A 126 -9.67 24.23 1.41
N LEU A 127 -9.24 23.16 0.71
CA LEU A 127 -8.08 22.37 1.13
C LEU A 127 -6.77 23.15 1.01
N VAL A 128 -6.68 24.13 0.10
CA VAL A 128 -5.50 25.00 -0.02
C VAL A 128 -5.38 25.89 1.21
N ALA A 129 -6.47 26.56 1.59
CA ALA A 129 -6.48 27.40 2.78
C ALA A 129 -6.25 26.57 4.06
N GLN A 130 -6.86 25.39 4.13
CA GLN A 130 -6.69 24.47 5.25
C GLN A 130 -5.22 24.01 5.38
N GLN A 131 -4.61 23.49 4.32
CA GLN A 131 -3.22 23.01 4.38
C GLN A 131 -2.25 24.13 4.80
N ARG A 132 -2.44 25.35 4.28
CA ARG A 132 -1.60 26.50 4.65
C ARG A 132 -1.80 26.96 6.09
N SER A 133 -3.00 26.77 6.64
CA SER A 133 -3.27 27.12 8.04
C SER A 133 -2.57 26.18 9.04
N LEU A 134 -2.17 24.99 8.57
CA LEU A 134 -1.46 23.98 9.35
C LEU A 134 0.06 24.17 9.31
N GLU A 135 0.57 25.14 8.57
CA GLU A 135 2.02 25.40 8.51
C GLU A 135 2.47 26.20 9.75
N ALA A 136 3.40 25.63 10.51
CA ALA A 136 4.07 26.29 11.62
C ALA A 136 5.20 27.23 11.13
N ASP A 137 5.69 28.10 12.00
CA ASP A 137 6.74 29.10 11.67
C ASP A 137 8.05 28.48 11.12
N ASN A 138 8.33 27.22 11.47
CA ASN A 138 9.50 26.47 10.99
C ASN A 138 9.25 25.74 9.65
N GLY A 139 8.06 25.85 9.07
CA GLY A 139 7.66 25.18 7.82
C GLY A 139 7.07 23.78 7.99
N GLN A 140 7.00 23.24 9.21
CA GLN A 140 6.33 21.96 9.46
C GLN A 140 4.82 22.12 9.22
N PHE A 141 4.21 21.23 8.46
CA PHE A 141 2.75 21.08 8.52
C PHE A 141 2.39 20.25 9.76
N VAL A 142 1.71 20.86 10.72
CA VAL A 142 1.35 20.27 12.01
C VAL A 142 -0.13 19.89 12.03
N ASP A 143 -0.48 18.85 12.77
CA ASP A 143 -1.89 18.52 12.97
C ASP A 143 -2.53 19.47 13.98
N GLN A 144 -3.74 19.94 13.67
CA GLN A 144 -4.61 20.55 14.66
C GLN A 144 -5.40 19.44 15.34
N SER A 145 -4.88 18.91 16.44
CA SER A 145 -5.52 17.80 17.14
C SER A 145 -5.39 17.90 18.65
N GLN A 146 -6.45 17.55 19.38
CA GLN A 146 -6.39 17.44 20.84
C GLN A 146 -5.56 16.22 21.30
N TYR A 147 -5.30 15.27 20.39
CA TYR A 147 -4.56 14.04 20.66
C TYR A 147 -3.06 14.18 20.43
N GLY A 148 -2.62 15.32 19.88
CA GLY A 148 -1.22 15.63 19.62
C GLY A 148 -0.92 15.73 18.13
N ASP A 149 0.33 16.06 17.82
CA ASP A 149 0.81 16.18 16.45
C ASP A 149 1.34 14.83 15.95
N TYR A 150 0.73 14.29 14.90
CA TYR A 150 1.12 13.04 14.26
C TYR A 150 1.68 13.27 12.85
N SER A 151 1.99 14.53 12.52
CA SER A 151 2.65 14.87 11.27
C SER A 151 4.02 14.17 11.15
N ASN A 152 4.33 13.78 9.92
CA ASN A 152 5.53 13.02 9.57
C ASN A 152 5.97 13.39 8.15
N THR A 153 7.11 12.86 7.72
CA THR A 153 7.71 13.24 6.42
C THR A 153 6.85 12.87 5.21
N LEU A 154 6.04 11.81 5.30
CA LEU A 154 5.05 11.50 4.25
C LEU A 154 4.04 12.64 4.14
N GLY A 155 3.49 13.08 5.27
CA GLY A 155 2.56 14.21 5.34
C GLY A 155 3.16 15.53 4.86
N GLN A 156 4.41 15.82 5.25
CA GLN A 156 5.12 17.00 4.76
C GLN A 156 5.23 17.00 3.24
N SER A 157 5.60 15.85 2.67
CA SER A 157 5.76 15.67 1.23
C SER A 157 4.42 15.83 0.49
N PHE A 158 3.34 15.23 0.99
CA PHE A 158 2.00 15.41 0.40
C PHE A 158 1.48 16.84 0.52
N GLY A 159 1.77 17.54 1.62
CA GLY A 159 1.44 18.96 1.77
C GLY A 159 2.11 19.82 0.69
N ILE A 160 3.42 19.61 0.46
CA ILE A 160 4.20 20.28 -0.59
C ILE A 160 3.63 19.94 -1.98
N ILE A 161 3.46 18.66 -2.29
CA ILE A 161 2.95 18.20 -3.59
C ILE A 161 1.55 18.74 -3.86
N GLY A 162 0.66 18.67 -2.87
CA GLY A 162 -0.71 19.13 -2.99
C GLY A 162 -0.78 20.63 -3.27
N LEU A 163 -0.05 21.45 -2.50
CA LEU A 163 -0.04 22.90 -2.68
C LEU A 163 0.46 23.31 -4.06
N GLU A 164 1.61 22.78 -4.47
CA GLU A 164 2.21 23.09 -5.78
C GLU A 164 1.27 22.69 -6.92
N ARG A 165 0.66 21.50 -6.85
CA ARG A 165 -0.31 21.03 -7.86
C ARG A 165 -1.60 21.84 -7.90
N ALA A 166 -2.01 22.42 -6.77
CA ALA A 166 -3.13 23.35 -6.69
C ALA A 166 -2.78 24.77 -7.19
N GLY A 167 -1.57 24.97 -7.75
CA GLY A 167 -1.12 26.27 -8.27
C GLY A 167 -0.74 27.26 -7.17
N THR A 168 -0.48 26.78 -5.96
CA THR A 168 -0.01 27.59 -4.84
C THR A 168 1.35 27.12 -4.40
N ASN A 169 2.39 27.92 -4.67
CA ASN A 169 3.74 27.52 -4.32
C ASN A 169 3.87 27.24 -2.80
N PRO A 170 4.45 26.10 -2.41
CA PRO A 170 4.81 25.84 -1.03
C PRO A 170 5.83 26.89 -0.57
N THR A 171 5.86 27.18 0.73
CA THR A 171 6.80 28.18 1.24
C THR A 171 8.22 27.61 1.21
N PRO A 172 9.25 28.48 1.11
CA PRO A 172 10.63 28.03 1.29
C PRO A 172 10.86 27.32 2.63
N ALA A 173 10.21 27.77 3.70
CA ALA A 173 10.32 27.14 5.01
C ALA A 173 9.81 25.70 5.01
N SER A 174 8.69 25.43 4.33
CA SER A 174 8.14 24.07 4.24
C SER A 174 9.05 23.11 3.47
N VAL A 175 9.72 23.59 2.42
CA VAL A 175 10.71 22.81 1.66
C VAL A 175 11.99 22.62 2.48
N ASP A 176 12.49 23.68 3.14
CA ASP A 176 13.63 23.61 4.05
C ASP A 176 13.38 22.62 5.20
N PHE A 177 12.16 22.58 5.73
CA PHE A 177 11.77 21.63 6.76
C PHE A 177 11.81 20.18 6.25
N LEU A 178 11.33 19.92 5.02
CA LEU A 178 11.45 18.59 4.40
C LEU A 178 12.92 18.20 4.22
N LEU A 179 13.74 19.11 3.68
CA LEU A 179 15.17 18.89 3.46
C LEU A 179 15.92 18.59 4.76
N ALA A 180 15.51 19.18 5.88
CA ALA A 180 16.11 18.93 7.19
C ALA A 180 15.93 17.48 7.68
N GLN A 181 15.01 16.72 7.08
CA GLN A 181 14.80 15.30 7.42
C GLN A 181 15.68 14.34 6.61
N GLN A 182 16.45 14.85 5.65
CA GLN A 182 17.43 14.03 4.95
C GLN A 182 18.60 13.70 5.88
N CYS A 183 18.86 12.41 6.04
CA CYS A 183 19.94 11.87 6.85
C CYS A 183 21.27 11.84 6.10
N ASP A 184 22.36 11.64 6.85
CA ASP A 184 23.71 11.56 6.31
C ASP A 184 23.90 10.41 5.30
N ASP A 185 23.06 9.37 5.37
CA ASP A 185 23.06 8.25 4.41
C ASP A 185 22.23 8.53 3.14
N GLY A 186 21.61 9.71 3.05
CA GLY A 186 20.81 10.17 1.92
C GLY A 186 19.31 9.88 2.02
N GLY A 187 18.90 8.94 2.88
CA GLY A 187 17.47 8.67 3.11
C GLY A 187 16.81 9.77 3.93
N PHE A 188 15.48 9.78 3.99
CA PHE A 188 14.70 10.71 4.81
C PHE A 188 14.08 9.99 5.99
N SER A 189 14.10 10.60 7.17
CA SER A 189 13.41 10.03 8.33
C SER A 189 11.90 10.09 8.16
N LEU A 190 11.18 9.09 8.70
CA LEU A 190 9.72 9.16 8.78
C LEU A 190 9.28 10.14 9.87
N ASP A 191 9.76 9.90 11.10
CA ASP A 191 9.45 10.71 12.27
C ASP A 191 10.37 11.93 12.39
N PHE A 192 9.80 13.09 12.75
CA PHE A 192 10.56 14.32 12.96
C PHE A 192 11.30 14.36 14.31
N LYS A 193 10.89 13.52 15.27
CA LYS A 193 11.28 13.63 16.69
C LYS A 193 12.35 12.64 17.15
N ASP A 194 12.59 11.56 16.42
CA ASP A 194 13.39 10.42 16.90
C ASP A 194 14.85 10.43 16.38
N GLY A 195 15.34 11.60 15.96
CA GLY A 195 16.61 11.73 15.24
C GLY A 195 16.49 11.22 13.80
N CYS A 196 17.61 11.17 13.09
CA CYS A 196 17.59 10.82 11.68
C CYS A 196 17.76 9.30 11.48
N VAL A 197 16.62 8.61 11.36
CA VAL A 197 16.54 7.19 10.96
C VAL A 197 15.81 7.13 9.63
N SER A 198 16.55 6.85 8.56
CA SER A 198 16.02 6.81 7.19
C SER A 198 14.96 5.73 7.00
N ASP A 199 13.89 6.12 6.33
CA ASP A 199 12.73 5.30 5.98
C ASP A 199 12.55 5.30 4.44
N PRO A 200 12.51 4.14 3.77
CA PRO A 200 12.37 4.07 2.31
C PRO A 200 11.07 4.68 1.74
N ASP A 201 9.96 4.64 2.48
CA ASP A 201 8.68 5.18 2.03
C ASP A 201 8.67 6.72 2.11
N ALA A 202 9.17 7.25 3.24
CA ALA A 202 9.40 8.68 3.44
C ALA A 202 10.38 9.23 2.40
N THR A 203 11.49 8.51 2.17
CA THR A 203 12.50 8.87 1.15
C THR A 203 11.88 8.94 -0.24
N SER A 204 11.11 7.92 -0.62
CA SER A 204 10.49 7.85 -1.95
C SER A 204 9.46 8.94 -2.19
N THR A 205 8.73 9.33 -1.14
CA THR A 205 7.72 10.40 -1.24
C THR A 205 8.38 11.78 -1.23
N ALA A 206 9.44 11.97 -0.43
CA ALA A 206 10.24 13.19 -0.42
C ALA A 206 10.91 13.45 -1.78
N VAL A 207 11.43 12.42 -2.45
CA VAL A 207 11.97 12.54 -3.82
C VAL A 207 10.93 13.10 -4.79
N GLN A 208 9.69 12.64 -4.72
CA GLN A 208 8.61 13.15 -5.57
C GLN A 208 8.27 14.62 -5.29
N ALA A 209 8.30 15.04 -4.02
CA ALA A 209 8.06 16.43 -3.64
C ALA A 209 9.20 17.35 -4.09
N LEU A 210 10.45 16.92 -3.88
CA LEU A 210 11.65 17.70 -4.21
C LEU A 210 11.88 17.83 -5.72
N ASP A 211 11.58 16.79 -6.50
CA ASP A 211 11.58 16.83 -7.97
C ASP A 211 10.54 17.83 -8.49
N LEU A 212 9.33 17.82 -7.91
CA LEU A 212 8.25 18.73 -8.31
C LEU A 212 8.58 20.20 -8.07
N VAL A 213 9.12 20.55 -6.88
CA VAL A 213 9.48 21.95 -6.58
C VAL A 213 10.78 22.39 -7.27
N GLY A 214 11.63 21.44 -7.66
CA GLY A 214 12.86 21.66 -8.44
C GLY A 214 14.04 22.24 -7.64
N GLY A 215 15.24 22.20 -8.22
CA GLY A 215 16.44 22.79 -7.62
C GLY A 215 17.12 21.95 -6.52
N HIS A 216 16.66 20.71 -6.31
CA HIS A 216 17.14 19.79 -5.28
C HIS A 216 17.74 18.51 -5.85
N ASP A 217 18.36 18.59 -7.03
CA ASP A 217 18.93 17.43 -7.74
C ASP A 217 19.90 16.64 -6.86
N ALA A 218 20.76 17.31 -6.09
CA ALA A 218 21.73 16.63 -5.23
C ALA A 218 21.05 15.78 -4.14
N GLN A 219 19.98 16.30 -3.54
CA GLN A 219 19.21 15.60 -2.50
C GLN A 219 18.42 14.44 -3.07
N VAL A 220 17.80 14.62 -4.24
CA VAL A 220 17.12 13.55 -4.99
C VAL A 220 18.10 12.42 -5.34
N GLN A 221 19.30 12.76 -5.79
CA GLN A 221 20.32 11.77 -6.14
C GLN A 221 20.85 11.03 -4.91
N SER A 222 21.08 11.73 -3.79
CA SER A 222 21.49 11.08 -2.53
C SER A 222 20.42 10.14 -1.98
N ALA A 223 19.14 10.52 -2.11
CA ALA A 223 18.01 9.66 -1.74
C ALA A 223 17.90 8.42 -2.63
N ALA A 224 18.16 8.57 -3.93
CA ALA A 224 18.21 7.44 -4.84
C ALA A 224 19.35 6.47 -4.50
N ASP A 225 20.54 6.97 -4.16
CA ASP A 225 21.67 6.12 -3.73
C ASP A 225 21.32 5.34 -2.44
N TYR A 226 20.60 5.96 -1.50
CA TYR A 226 20.05 5.27 -0.33
C TYR A 226 19.09 4.14 -0.74
N LEU A 227 18.09 4.43 -1.60
CA LEU A 227 17.09 3.44 -2.03
C LEU A 227 17.73 2.26 -2.78
N GLU A 228 18.71 2.53 -3.65
CA GLU A 228 19.48 1.48 -4.32
C GLU A 228 20.26 0.62 -3.33
N GLY A 229 20.87 1.23 -2.30
CA GLY A 229 21.55 0.50 -1.24
C GLY A 229 20.63 -0.37 -0.38
N ARG A 230 19.32 -0.10 -0.38
CA ARG A 230 18.28 -0.88 0.30
C ARG A 230 17.68 -1.98 -0.56
N GLN A 231 17.93 -1.98 -1.87
CA GLN A 231 17.44 -3.00 -2.78
C GLN A 231 18.17 -4.32 -2.53
N ASP A 232 17.41 -5.39 -2.25
CA ASP A 232 18.00 -6.71 -1.99
C ASP A 232 18.20 -7.52 -3.29
N GLY A 233 18.69 -8.76 -3.16
CA GLY A 233 18.95 -9.63 -4.30
C GLY A 233 17.71 -10.07 -5.11
N SER A 234 16.51 -9.85 -4.58
CA SER A 234 15.24 -10.05 -5.32
C SER A 234 14.85 -8.84 -6.16
N GLY A 235 15.49 -7.68 -5.94
CA GLY A 235 15.13 -6.41 -6.55
C GLY A 235 14.09 -5.63 -5.75
N GLY A 236 13.51 -6.21 -4.71
CA GLY A 236 12.59 -5.53 -3.81
C GLY A 236 13.30 -4.65 -2.78
N ILE A 237 12.54 -3.73 -2.19
CA ILE A 237 12.93 -2.85 -1.09
C ILE A 237 11.94 -3.05 0.06
N GLY A 238 12.47 -3.17 1.29
CA GLY A 238 11.67 -3.16 2.52
C GLY A 238 11.36 -1.74 2.98
N GLY A 239 10.42 -1.59 3.91
CA GLY A 239 10.05 -0.29 4.47
C GLY A 239 10.91 0.11 5.67
N GLY A 240 10.35 0.98 6.52
CA GLY A 240 10.98 1.44 7.76
C GLY A 240 10.99 0.42 8.89
N ALA A 241 11.17 0.91 10.12
CA ALA A 241 11.38 0.07 11.30
C ALA A 241 10.25 -0.95 11.59
N THR A 242 9.02 -0.69 11.15
CA THR A 242 7.87 -1.61 11.32
C THR A 242 7.68 -2.58 10.15
N THR A 243 8.31 -2.31 9.01
CA THR A 243 8.12 -3.01 7.72
C THR A 243 9.44 -3.34 7.04
N GLU A 244 10.52 -3.55 7.82
CA GLU A 244 11.88 -3.73 7.31
C GLU A 244 12.03 -4.85 6.26
N GLY A 245 11.15 -5.84 6.30
CA GLY A 245 11.10 -6.92 5.32
C GLY A 245 10.69 -6.43 3.94
N THR A 246 11.37 -6.93 2.91
CA THR A 246 11.12 -6.65 1.49
C THR A 246 9.65 -6.84 1.14
N ASN A 247 9.03 -5.81 0.56
CA ASN A 247 7.59 -5.80 0.29
C ASN A 247 7.22 -4.99 -0.95
N ALA A 248 6.04 -5.27 -1.52
CA ALA A 248 5.54 -4.63 -2.74
C ALA A 248 5.23 -3.14 -2.56
N ASN A 249 4.76 -2.74 -1.38
CA ASN A 249 4.36 -1.36 -1.07
C ASN A 249 5.55 -0.39 -1.23
N SER A 250 6.61 -0.68 -0.48
CA SER A 250 7.82 0.12 -0.44
C SER A 250 8.56 0.06 -1.78
N THR A 251 8.55 -1.12 -2.42
CA THR A 251 9.15 -1.30 -3.75
C THR A 251 8.44 -0.45 -4.83
N GLY A 252 7.11 -0.32 -4.78
CA GLY A 252 6.36 0.53 -5.71
C GLY A 252 6.68 2.02 -5.58
N LEU A 253 6.74 2.52 -4.34
CA LEU A 253 7.15 3.91 -4.07
C LEU A 253 8.60 4.15 -4.51
N ALA A 254 9.51 3.24 -4.17
CA ALA A 254 10.91 3.34 -4.55
C ALA A 254 11.11 3.26 -6.06
N ALA A 255 10.36 2.43 -6.78
CA ALA A 255 10.42 2.37 -8.25
C ALA A 255 10.09 3.74 -8.90
N THR A 256 9.15 4.49 -8.30
CA THR A 256 8.81 5.85 -8.75
C THR A 256 9.96 6.83 -8.49
N ALA A 257 10.55 6.79 -7.29
CA ALA A 257 11.67 7.65 -6.92
C ALA A 257 12.93 7.35 -7.75
N LEU A 258 13.23 6.07 -7.98
CA LEU A 258 14.32 5.62 -8.84
C LEU A 258 14.12 6.08 -10.29
N ARG A 259 12.88 6.07 -10.81
CA ARG A 259 12.55 6.64 -12.13
C ARG A 259 12.89 8.13 -12.19
N ILE A 260 12.43 8.90 -11.20
CA ILE A 260 12.66 10.35 -11.11
C ILE A 260 14.16 10.66 -11.10
N ALA A 261 14.94 9.88 -10.35
CA ALA A 261 16.39 10.04 -10.25
C ALA A 261 17.19 9.48 -11.45
N GLY A 262 16.51 8.89 -12.46
CA GLY A 262 17.16 8.30 -13.64
C GLY A 262 17.90 6.98 -13.35
N ARG A 263 17.49 6.23 -12.33
CA ARG A 263 18.07 4.93 -11.92
C ARG A 263 17.37 3.75 -12.61
N ASP A 264 17.44 3.71 -13.94
CA ASP A 264 16.70 2.73 -14.75
C ASP A 264 17.01 1.27 -14.40
N GLY A 265 18.26 0.96 -14.05
CA GLY A 265 18.69 -0.40 -13.69
C GLY A 265 18.09 -0.88 -12.36
N ALA A 266 18.09 -0.04 -11.33
CA ALA A 266 17.46 -0.35 -10.06
C ALA A 266 15.93 -0.37 -10.17
N ARG A 267 15.35 0.58 -10.93
CA ARG A 267 13.91 0.56 -11.24
C ARG A 267 13.50 -0.74 -11.92
N THR A 268 14.26 -1.22 -12.90
CA THR A 268 13.97 -2.48 -13.62
C THR A 268 13.93 -3.67 -12.65
N GLN A 269 14.83 -3.72 -11.68
CA GLN A 269 14.83 -4.77 -10.65
C GLN A 269 13.62 -4.65 -9.72
N ALA A 270 13.24 -3.44 -9.31
CA ALA A 270 12.05 -3.20 -8.51
C ALA A 270 10.77 -3.64 -9.25
N LEU A 271 10.65 -3.33 -10.54
CA LEU A 271 9.52 -3.76 -11.37
C LEU A 271 9.48 -5.28 -11.54
N ALA A 272 10.64 -5.94 -11.70
CA ALA A 272 10.72 -7.39 -11.77
C ALA A 272 10.26 -8.07 -10.47
N TYR A 273 10.58 -7.47 -9.31
CA TYR A 273 10.07 -7.92 -8.02
C TYR A 273 8.55 -7.80 -7.93
N LEU A 274 7.96 -6.65 -8.31
CA LEU A 274 6.51 -6.47 -8.31
C LEU A 274 5.80 -7.44 -9.26
N GLU A 275 6.39 -7.67 -10.44
CA GLU A 275 5.87 -8.64 -11.40
C GLU A 275 5.86 -10.06 -10.83
N ALA A 276 6.94 -10.46 -10.14
CA ALA A 276 7.03 -11.78 -9.51
C ALA A 276 5.99 -12.01 -8.40
N LEU A 277 5.46 -10.93 -7.81
CA LEU A 277 4.40 -10.97 -6.80
C LEU A 277 2.99 -10.78 -7.37
N THR A 278 2.85 -10.59 -8.69
CA THR A 278 1.54 -10.38 -9.32
C THR A 278 0.88 -11.73 -9.63
N PHE A 279 -0.33 -11.91 -9.13
CA PHE A 279 -1.10 -13.15 -9.28
C PHE A 279 -1.62 -13.34 -10.71
N GLY A 280 -1.41 -14.53 -11.25
CA GLY A 280 -1.92 -14.96 -12.55
C GLY A 280 -3.22 -15.78 -12.44
N CYS A 281 -3.60 -16.42 -13.56
CA CYS A 281 -4.86 -17.16 -13.69
C CYS A 281 -5.00 -18.41 -12.79
N ASP A 282 -3.91 -18.88 -12.19
CA ASP A 282 -3.92 -20.02 -11.26
C ASP A 282 -4.56 -19.66 -9.90
N THR A 283 -4.74 -18.36 -9.62
CA THR A 283 -5.46 -17.82 -8.47
C THR A 283 -6.59 -16.90 -8.95
N PRO A 284 -7.71 -17.44 -9.48
CA PRO A 284 -8.71 -16.68 -10.24
C PRO A 284 -9.29 -15.46 -9.51
N ALA A 285 -9.49 -15.55 -8.19
CA ALA A 285 -10.05 -14.46 -7.38
C ALA A 285 -9.04 -13.31 -7.15
N LEU A 286 -7.76 -13.53 -7.46
CA LEU A 286 -6.67 -12.59 -7.22
C LEU A 286 -5.97 -12.15 -8.50
N VAL A 287 -6.44 -12.55 -9.69
CA VAL A 287 -5.78 -12.21 -10.97
C VAL A 287 -5.49 -10.71 -11.05
N GLY A 288 -4.23 -10.36 -11.30
CA GLY A 288 -3.76 -8.97 -11.40
C GLY A 288 -3.46 -8.31 -10.05
N ALA A 289 -3.86 -8.90 -8.92
CA ALA A 289 -3.48 -8.40 -7.61
C ALA A 289 -2.00 -8.66 -7.34
N VAL A 290 -1.39 -7.85 -6.48
CA VAL A 290 0.01 -7.96 -6.07
C VAL A 290 0.06 -8.38 -4.61
N ALA A 291 0.75 -9.48 -4.31
CA ALA A 291 0.99 -9.90 -2.93
C ALA A 291 1.90 -8.91 -2.19
N TYR A 292 1.77 -8.81 -0.86
CA TYR A 292 2.62 -7.92 -0.07
C TYR A 292 4.10 -8.34 -0.08
N ASN A 293 4.39 -9.64 -0.04
CA ASN A 293 5.73 -10.20 -0.15
C ASN A 293 5.67 -11.64 -0.71
N GLN A 294 6.83 -12.29 -0.87
CA GLN A 294 6.93 -13.65 -1.42
C GLN A 294 6.20 -14.70 -0.57
N ALA A 295 6.24 -14.59 0.76
CA ALA A 295 5.57 -15.55 1.62
C ALA A 295 4.03 -15.47 1.48
N ASP A 296 3.49 -14.26 1.34
CA ASP A 296 2.06 -14.04 1.11
C ASP A 296 1.64 -14.51 -0.30
N PHE A 297 2.50 -14.33 -1.30
CA PHE A 297 2.29 -14.87 -2.64
C PHE A 297 2.21 -16.41 -2.62
N ASP A 298 3.22 -17.06 -2.05
CA ASP A 298 3.29 -18.52 -1.96
C ASP A 298 2.11 -19.09 -1.17
N ALA A 299 1.69 -18.42 -0.10
CA ALA A 299 0.55 -18.82 0.73
C ALA A 299 -0.78 -18.73 -0.03
N ALA A 300 -0.98 -17.69 -0.84
CA ALA A 300 -2.17 -17.55 -1.67
C ALA A 300 -2.18 -18.55 -2.84
N VAL A 301 -1.04 -18.75 -3.51
CA VAL A 301 -0.90 -19.78 -4.56
C VAL A 301 -1.19 -21.18 -4.01
N ALA A 302 -0.72 -21.49 -2.80
CA ALA A 302 -0.99 -22.78 -2.16
C ALA A 302 -2.49 -23.03 -1.88
N LYS A 303 -3.30 -21.96 -1.74
CA LYS A 303 -4.77 -22.06 -1.62
C LYS A 303 -5.47 -22.22 -2.97
N GLY A 304 -4.81 -21.87 -4.08
CA GLY A 304 -5.37 -21.96 -5.44
C GLY A 304 -6.72 -21.26 -5.55
N ALA A 305 -7.76 -22.01 -5.93
CA ALA A 305 -9.12 -21.49 -6.09
C ALA A 305 -9.78 -21.00 -4.78
N GLU A 306 -9.25 -21.39 -3.61
CA GLU A 306 -9.74 -20.92 -2.31
C GLU A 306 -9.07 -19.61 -1.86
N ALA A 307 -8.08 -19.12 -2.60
CA ALA A 307 -7.52 -17.80 -2.35
C ALA A 307 -8.59 -16.73 -2.53
N ALA A 308 -8.60 -15.71 -1.66
CA ALA A 308 -9.58 -14.64 -1.67
C ALA A 308 -8.89 -13.29 -1.47
N PRO A 309 -9.45 -12.20 -2.00
CA PRO A 309 -9.02 -10.85 -1.69
C PRO A 309 -8.99 -10.60 -0.18
N ASP A 310 -7.98 -9.87 0.28
CA ASP A 310 -7.93 -9.31 1.62
C ASP A 310 -7.40 -7.86 1.58
N GLY A 311 -7.46 -7.19 2.73
CA GLY A 311 -7.02 -5.80 2.84
C GLY A 311 -5.52 -5.62 2.57
N THR A 312 -4.69 -6.61 2.87
CA THR A 312 -3.23 -6.56 2.65
C THR A 312 -2.90 -6.66 1.16
N ILE A 313 -3.50 -7.60 0.44
CA ILE A 313 -3.35 -7.76 -1.02
C ILE A 313 -3.92 -6.54 -1.75
N THR A 314 -5.08 -6.05 -1.34
CA THR A 314 -5.71 -4.87 -1.95
C THR A 314 -4.83 -3.63 -1.79
N ARG A 315 -4.28 -3.41 -0.58
CA ARG A 315 -3.32 -2.34 -0.29
C ARG A 315 -2.07 -2.46 -1.14
N SER A 316 -1.52 -3.67 -1.23
CA SER A 316 -0.30 -3.93 -1.98
C SER A 316 -0.48 -3.73 -3.47
N THR A 317 -1.59 -4.19 -4.03
CA THR A 317 -1.94 -3.94 -5.43
C THR A 317 -2.02 -2.44 -5.73
N THR A 318 -2.69 -1.69 -4.85
CA THR A 318 -2.88 -0.25 -5.00
C THR A 318 -1.55 0.51 -5.01
N GLN A 319 -0.68 0.25 -4.02
CA GLN A 319 0.58 0.98 -3.85
C GLN A 319 1.66 0.54 -4.85
N ALA A 320 1.70 -0.75 -5.20
CA ALA A 320 2.60 -1.26 -6.23
C ALA A 320 2.25 -0.73 -7.63
N LEU A 321 0.96 -0.62 -7.95
CA LEU A 321 0.50 -0.25 -9.30
C LEU A 321 1.01 1.12 -9.74
N LEU A 322 1.03 2.12 -8.85
CA LEU A 322 1.57 3.45 -9.18
C LEU A 322 3.04 3.35 -9.66
N GLY A 323 3.85 2.57 -8.95
CA GLY A 323 5.27 2.31 -9.29
C GLY A 323 5.48 1.57 -10.60
N ARG A 324 4.48 0.80 -11.05
CA ARG A 324 4.46 0.10 -12.36
C ARG A 324 4.11 1.04 -13.53
N THR A 325 3.86 2.32 -13.27
CA THR A 325 3.62 3.35 -14.31
C THR A 325 4.81 4.30 -14.43
N ASP A 326 4.77 5.18 -15.44
CA ASP A 326 5.70 6.30 -15.57
C ASP A 326 5.21 7.58 -14.87
N GLN A 327 4.12 7.50 -14.10
CA GLN A 327 3.57 8.63 -13.36
C GLN A 327 4.18 8.72 -11.94
N SER A 328 3.88 9.82 -11.26
CA SER A 328 4.20 10.10 -9.85
C SER A 328 3.05 10.88 -9.24
N TYR A 329 3.04 11.08 -7.93
CA TYR A 329 2.07 11.98 -7.29
C TYR A 329 2.13 13.41 -7.87
N ALA A 330 3.30 13.81 -8.36
CA ALA A 330 3.52 15.09 -9.01
C ALA A 330 2.92 15.21 -10.42
N THR A 331 2.71 14.10 -11.14
CA THR A 331 2.35 14.09 -12.57
C THR A 331 1.02 13.42 -12.89
N VAL A 332 0.56 12.50 -12.04
CA VAL A 332 -0.67 11.73 -12.23
C VAL A 332 -1.87 12.63 -12.52
N THR A 333 -2.67 12.26 -13.51
CA THR A 333 -3.86 13.00 -13.91
C THR A 333 -4.92 12.07 -14.49
N SER A 334 -6.17 12.44 -14.27
CA SER A 334 -7.36 11.84 -14.88
C SER A 334 -7.62 12.32 -16.31
N ALA A 335 -6.90 13.34 -16.76
CA ALA A 335 -7.10 13.92 -18.08
C ALA A 335 -6.80 12.88 -19.17
N GLY A 336 -7.83 12.55 -19.98
CA GLY A 336 -7.71 11.57 -21.05
C GLY A 336 -7.80 10.11 -20.60
N GLN A 337 -8.13 9.85 -19.32
CA GLN A 337 -8.39 8.49 -18.82
C GLN A 337 -9.55 7.84 -19.58
N GLY A 338 -9.32 6.63 -20.09
CA GLY A 338 -10.36 5.84 -20.76
C GLY A 338 -11.43 5.37 -19.78
N ALA A 339 -12.70 5.50 -20.16
CA ALA A 339 -13.84 5.17 -19.30
C ALA A 339 -13.89 3.69 -18.88
N ALA A 340 -13.61 2.79 -19.82
CA ALA A 340 -13.79 1.36 -19.64
C ALA A 340 -12.76 0.73 -18.67
N THR A 341 -13.24 -0.19 -17.83
CA THR A 341 -12.40 -1.09 -17.05
C THR A 341 -11.77 -2.13 -17.96
N PRO A 342 -10.44 -2.37 -17.87
CA PRO A 342 -9.80 -3.48 -18.58
C PRO A 342 -10.39 -4.83 -18.16
N THR A 343 -10.35 -5.81 -19.06
CA THR A 343 -10.74 -7.19 -18.78
C THR A 343 -9.50 -8.02 -18.53
N THR A 344 -9.56 -8.94 -17.55
CA THR A 344 -8.50 -9.92 -17.35
C THR A 344 -8.64 -11.08 -18.34
N ASP A 345 -7.54 -11.43 -19.01
CA ASP A 345 -7.52 -12.52 -19.99
C ASP A 345 -7.16 -13.86 -19.32
N CYS A 346 -8.06 -14.36 -18.47
CA CYS A 346 -7.97 -15.73 -17.95
C CYS A 346 -8.97 -16.63 -18.68
N ALA A 347 -8.46 -17.40 -19.65
CA ALA A 347 -9.26 -18.45 -20.27
C ALA A 347 -9.71 -19.43 -19.18
N ALA A 348 -11.03 -19.62 -19.04
CA ALA A 348 -11.55 -20.70 -18.22
C ALA A 348 -10.94 -22.03 -18.70
N PRO A 349 -10.47 -22.92 -17.81
CA PRO A 349 -10.08 -24.25 -18.22
C PRO A 349 -11.24 -24.87 -18.99
N ALA A 350 -10.98 -25.33 -20.22
CA ALA A 350 -11.99 -26.09 -20.96
C ALA A 350 -12.48 -27.21 -20.03
N PRO A 351 -13.80 -27.45 -19.90
CA PRO A 351 -14.28 -28.58 -19.11
C PRO A 351 -13.53 -29.80 -19.59
N GLY A 352 -12.72 -30.40 -18.70
CA GLY A 352 -11.95 -31.58 -19.03
C GLY A 352 -12.91 -32.59 -19.62
N GLY A 353 -12.65 -33.02 -20.86
CA GLY A 353 -13.47 -34.00 -21.54
C GLY A 353 -13.48 -35.27 -20.70
N ASP A 354 -14.58 -35.49 -20.00
CA ASP A 354 -14.80 -36.70 -19.24
C ASP A 354 -14.90 -37.85 -20.24
N THR A 355 -13.80 -38.59 -20.42
CA THR A 355 -13.86 -39.94 -20.99
C THR A 355 -14.35 -40.89 -19.91
N GLY A 356 -15.59 -40.68 -19.47
CA GLY A 356 -16.34 -41.55 -18.60
C GLY A 356 -17.15 -42.54 -19.45
N THR A 357 -16.54 -43.68 -19.76
CA THR A 357 -17.30 -44.91 -20.03
C THR A 357 -17.84 -45.45 -18.71
N ASP A 358 -19.15 -45.62 -18.66
CA ASP A 358 -19.93 -46.69 -17.99
C ASP A 358 -21.18 -46.09 -17.34
N ALA A 359 -22.36 -46.33 -17.89
CA ALA A 359 -23.17 -47.55 -17.84
C ALA A 359 -24.37 -47.31 -16.91
N ASP A 360 -25.51 -47.23 -17.57
CA ASP A 360 -26.87 -47.33 -17.06
C ASP A 360 -27.05 -48.49 -16.06
N THR A 361 -27.51 -48.19 -14.83
CA THR A 361 -28.54 -48.96 -14.13
C THR A 361 -29.31 -48.06 -13.16
N GLY A 362 -30.61 -47.86 -13.43
CA GLY A 362 -31.54 -47.24 -12.49
C GLY A 362 -32.02 -48.19 -11.38
N THR A 363 -32.47 -47.65 -10.24
CA THR A 363 -33.81 -47.88 -9.67
C THR A 363 -34.12 -46.98 -8.46
N ASP A 364 -35.24 -46.26 -8.61
CA ASP A 364 -36.34 -45.84 -7.73
C ASP A 364 -36.30 -45.90 -6.17
N ALA A 365 -37.03 -44.93 -5.62
CA ALA A 365 -37.89 -44.89 -4.42
C ALA A 365 -37.39 -44.27 -3.09
N GLY A 366 -38.13 -43.26 -2.61
CA GLY A 366 -38.56 -43.21 -1.19
C GLY A 366 -38.45 -41.90 -0.38
N SER A 367 -39.49 -41.05 -0.48
CA SER A 367 -40.21 -40.28 0.57
C SER A 367 -39.53 -39.41 1.66
N ASP A 368 -40.05 -38.18 1.74
CA ASP A 368 -40.65 -37.47 2.90
C ASP A 368 -39.82 -36.82 4.04
N THR A 369 -40.02 -35.48 4.12
CA THR A 369 -40.28 -34.60 5.28
C THR A 369 -39.32 -34.57 6.49
N ASP A 370 -38.86 -33.38 6.88
CA ASP A 370 -39.52 -32.55 7.91
C ASP A 370 -38.85 -31.16 8.05
N ALA A 371 -39.67 -30.19 8.44
CA ALA A 371 -39.34 -28.82 8.77
C ALA A 371 -38.86 -28.71 10.23
N GLY A 372 -38.08 -27.65 10.52
CA GLY A 372 -37.68 -27.31 11.87
C GLY A 372 -37.14 -25.89 11.97
N THR A 373 -38.05 -24.94 12.08
CA THR A 373 -37.82 -23.59 12.61
C THR A 373 -37.44 -23.65 14.09
N ASP A 374 -36.46 -22.85 14.53
CA ASP A 374 -36.47 -22.31 15.88
C ASP A 374 -35.95 -20.86 15.90
N SER A 375 -36.68 -20.04 16.65
CA SER A 375 -36.50 -18.61 16.85
C SER A 375 -36.02 -18.40 18.28
N GLY A 376 -34.92 -17.68 18.46
CA GLY A 376 -34.39 -17.33 19.78
C GLY A 376 -34.00 -15.87 19.86
N ASP A 377 -34.98 -15.04 20.22
CA ASP A 377 -34.84 -13.66 20.71
C ASP A 377 -34.29 -13.67 22.15
N SER A 378 -33.36 -12.76 22.46
CA SER A 378 -33.33 -11.92 23.69
C SER A 378 -31.91 -11.40 23.99
N GLY A 379 -31.78 -10.09 24.18
CA GLY A 379 -30.84 -9.56 25.18
C GLY A 379 -30.06 -8.32 24.77
N ASP A 380 -30.72 -7.16 24.76
CA ASP A 380 -30.05 -5.86 24.86
C ASP A 380 -29.19 -5.80 26.13
N ALA A 381 -27.90 -5.54 25.96
CA ALA A 381 -27.00 -5.10 27.02
C ALA A 381 -26.25 -3.85 26.52
N VAL A 382 -26.78 -2.69 26.88
CA VAL A 382 -26.07 -1.40 26.79
C VAL A 382 -24.83 -1.51 27.69
N THR A 383 -23.67 -1.69 27.07
CA THR A 383 -22.38 -1.50 27.73
C THR A 383 -21.86 -0.12 27.34
N ASP A 384 -21.63 0.68 28.38
CA ASP A 384 -20.97 1.99 28.33
C ASP A 384 -19.53 1.76 27.83
N GLN A 385 -19.34 1.85 26.51
CA GLN A 385 -18.03 1.73 25.89
C GLN A 385 -17.29 3.06 26.06
N PRO A 386 -16.02 3.04 26.49
CA PRO A 386 -15.21 4.26 26.53
C PRO A 386 -15.18 4.87 25.13
N VAL A 387 -15.32 6.20 25.05
CA VAL A 387 -15.23 6.94 23.79
C VAL A 387 -13.94 6.54 23.08
N ALA A 388 -14.06 5.78 22.00
CA ALA A 388 -12.94 5.38 21.17
C ALA A 388 -12.31 6.65 20.59
N GLN A 389 -10.98 6.75 20.65
CA GLN A 389 -10.28 7.80 19.92
C GLN A 389 -10.62 7.64 18.43
N PRO A 390 -10.92 8.74 17.70
CA PRO A 390 -11.04 8.66 16.26
C PRO A 390 -9.75 8.05 15.68
N GLU A 391 -9.88 7.11 14.75
CA GLU A 391 -8.72 6.59 14.04
C GLU A 391 -8.05 7.73 13.26
N ILE A 392 -6.74 7.91 13.46
CA ILE A 392 -5.96 8.91 12.73
C ILE A 392 -5.93 8.49 11.25
N PRO A 393 -6.34 9.37 10.31
CA PRO A 393 -6.38 9.02 8.90
C PRO A 393 -5.01 8.61 8.37
N ALA A 394 -4.85 7.37 7.92
CA ALA A 394 -3.58 6.89 7.37
C ALA A 394 -3.29 7.55 6.01
N VAL A 395 -2.07 8.06 5.86
CA VAL A 395 -1.63 8.85 4.70
C VAL A 395 -1.04 7.92 3.65
N VAL A 396 -0.13 7.04 4.06
CA VAL A 396 0.26 5.82 3.35
C VAL A 396 0.51 4.80 4.46
N GLN A 397 -0.32 3.76 4.54
CA GLN A 397 -0.05 2.64 5.44
C GLN A 397 0.73 1.62 4.61
N THR A 398 1.97 1.31 4.96
CA THR A 398 2.75 0.25 4.29
C THR A 398 2.78 -1.04 5.10
N ASP A 399 2.40 -1.01 6.37
CA ASP A 399 2.22 -2.18 7.22
C ASP A 399 1.11 -3.10 6.67
N GLY A 400 1.46 -4.35 6.35
CA GLY A 400 0.48 -5.44 6.23
C GLY A 400 -0.24 -5.59 7.57
N VAL A 401 -1.56 -5.75 7.57
CA VAL A 401 -2.39 -5.68 8.78
C VAL A 401 -2.02 -6.80 9.77
N THR A 402 -1.06 -6.55 10.64
CA THR A 402 -0.91 -7.24 11.92
C THR A 402 -0.98 -6.18 13.02
N SER A 403 -2.21 -5.76 13.33
CA SER A 403 -2.46 -4.97 14.52
C SER A 403 -2.00 -5.76 15.75
N ARG A 404 -0.84 -5.40 16.31
CA ARG A 404 -0.57 -5.60 17.72
C ARG A 404 -0.97 -4.30 18.40
N THR A 405 -2.08 -4.38 19.14
CA THR A 405 -2.55 -3.38 20.11
C THR A 405 -1.41 -2.56 20.73
N PRO A 406 -1.51 -1.23 20.80
CA PRO A 406 -0.52 -0.44 21.53
C PRO A 406 -0.53 -0.85 23.01
N PHE A 407 0.61 -1.34 23.50
CA PHE A 407 0.80 -1.62 24.92
C PHE A 407 0.85 -0.29 25.68
N TRP A 408 -0.25 0.06 26.34
CA TRP A 408 -0.28 1.16 27.31
C TRP A 408 0.46 0.76 28.58
N VAL A 409 1.65 1.32 28.79
CA VAL A 409 2.28 1.35 30.12
C VAL A 409 1.62 2.47 30.92
N LEU A 410 0.49 2.15 31.55
CA LEU A 410 -0.05 2.98 32.63
C LEU A 410 0.63 2.58 33.93
N GLY A 411 1.49 3.48 34.42
CA GLY A 411 2.01 3.43 35.77
C GLY A 411 0.88 3.62 36.78
N THR A 412 0.59 2.57 37.55
CA THR A 412 -0.07 2.69 38.85
C THR A 412 0.70 1.88 39.87
N GLY A 413 1.31 2.58 40.81
CA GLY A 413 1.87 1.96 42.00
C GLY A 413 0.76 1.45 42.91
N THR A 414 0.92 0.21 43.37
CA THR A 414 0.50 -0.23 44.71
C THR A 414 1.45 -1.34 45.13
N GLY A 415 2.18 -1.11 46.22
CA GLY A 415 3.14 -2.06 46.75
C GLY A 415 2.50 -3.23 47.49
N LEU A 416 3.30 -4.27 47.70
CA LEU A 416 3.24 -5.11 48.90
C LEU A 416 4.57 -5.86 49.08
N LEU A 417 5.28 -5.42 50.11
CA LEU A 417 6.22 -6.12 51.00
C LEU A 417 6.52 -7.61 50.76
N ALA A 418 7.82 -7.92 50.68
CA ALA A 418 8.39 -9.07 51.41
C ALA A 418 9.86 -8.83 51.78
N PHE A 419 10.16 -9.14 53.04
CA PHE A 419 11.39 -8.92 53.79
C PHE A 419 12.63 -9.64 53.24
N GLY A 420 13.81 -9.03 53.46
CA GLY A 420 15.11 -9.67 53.30
C GLY A 420 16.26 -8.82 53.86
N LEU A 421 16.34 -8.71 55.18
CA LEU A 421 17.49 -8.13 55.90
C LEU A 421 18.80 -8.81 55.49
N THR A 422 19.83 -8.03 55.17
CA THR A 422 21.15 -8.15 55.84
C THR A 422 21.88 -6.82 55.82
N LEU A 423 22.15 -6.31 57.03
CA LEU A 423 23.12 -5.28 57.34
C LEU A 423 24.53 -5.70 56.88
N VAL A 424 25.40 -4.73 56.54
CA VAL A 424 26.64 -4.45 57.31
C VAL A 424 27.37 -3.21 56.77
N ALA A 425 27.61 -2.30 57.72
CA ALA A 425 28.72 -1.35 57.88
C ALA A 425 29.01 -0.23 56.86
N ARG A 426 28.53 0.95 57.27
CA ARG A 426 29.21 2.26 57.23
C ARG A 426 30.74 2.19 57.22
N ARG A 427 31.37 3.08 56.43
CA ARG A 427 32.36 4.04 56.94
C ARG A 427 32.38 5.34 56.11
N ARG A 428 32.14 6.45 56.81
CA ARG A 428 32.37 7.82 56.36
C ARG A 428 33.86 8.09 56.30
N ALA A 429 34.31 8.83 55.29
CA ALA A 429 35.30 9.89 55.46
C ALA A 429 35.17 10.88 54.30
N ALA A 430 34.68 12.08 54.61
CA ALA A 430 34.95 13.27 53.82
C ALA A 430 36.44 13.64 53.96
N VAL A 431 37.00 14.35 52.98
CA VAL A 431 37.74 15.63 53.15
C VAL A 431 38.52 15.99 51.87
N ARG A 432 38.06 17.09 51.25
CA ARG A 432 38.78 18.26 50.71
C ARG A 432 39.84 18.16 49.60
N VAL A 433 39.62 19.05 48.62
CA VAL A 433 40.56 20.02 48.00
C VAL A 433 41.66 19.35 47.16
N ARG A 434 41.70 19.55 45.84
CA ARG A 434 41.72 20.82 45.11
C ARG A 434 41.35 20.57 43.65
#